data_AF-A0A6M2E133-F1
#
_entry.id   AF-A0A6M2E133-F1
#
_cell.length_a   1.000
_cell.length_b   1.000
_cell.length_c   1.000
_cell.angle_alpha   90.00
_cell.angle_beta   90.00
_cell.angle_gamma   90.00
#
_symmetry.space_group_name_H-M   'P 1'
#
loop_
_entity.id
_entity.type
_entity.pdbx_description
1 polymer ?
#
loop_
_entity_poly.entity_id
_entity_poly.type
_entity_poly.pdbx_seq_one_letter_code
_entity_poly.pdbx_strand_id
1 'polypeptide(L)'
;MDLDTVQTNMAVYDFIDTSRLSPLTFCERLNKVTEREYEDLQQAITVKMIPISMSKARAVLHNDVNACDVDAAVVKIRYVVDELCRPLGA
;
A
#
# COMPACT_ATOMS: atom_id res chain seq x y z
N MET A 1 2.36 26.50 14.84
CA MET A 1 1.54 25.42 14.26
C MET A 1 1.81 24.22 15.12
N ASP A 2 0.79 23.75 15.84
CA ASP A 2 0.91 22.56 16.67
C ASP A 2 0.84 21.34 15.76
N LEU A 3 1.97 20.69 15.53
CA LEU A 3 2.08 19.56 14.61
C LEU A 3 1.52 18.28 15.21
N ASP A 4 1.26 18.24 16.53
CA ASP A 4 0.69 17.09 17.22
C ASP A 4 -0.83 16.99 17.02
N THR A 5 -1.47 18.10 16.61
CA THR A 5 -2.91 18.18 16.33
C THR A 5 -3.25 18.25 14.83
N VAL A 6 -2.25 18.44 13.95
CA VAL A 6 -2.46 18.44 12.50
C VAL A 6 -2.58 17.00 12.01
N GLN A 7 -3.81 16.52 11.93
CA GLN A 7 -4.11 15.28 11.22
C GLN A 7 -4.10 15.56 9.72
N THR A 8 -3.11 15.01 9.02
CA THR A 8 -3.06 15.04 7.56
C THR A 8 -3.80 13.83 7.01
N ASN A 9 -4.54 13.99 5.93
CA ASN A 9 -5.18 12.90 5.21
C ASN A 9 -4.17 12.11 4.36
N MET A 10 -2.92 11.99 4.82
CA MET A 10 -1.79 11.51 4.04
C MET A 10 -0.96 10.51 4.86
N ALA A 11 -0.67 9.37 4.25
CA ALA A 11 0.29 8.41 4.79
C ALA A 11 1.49 8.33 3.85
N VAL A 12 2.70 8.36 4.41
CA VAL A 12 3.94 8.16 3.67
C VAL A 12 4.59 6.88 4.16
N TYR A 13 4.93 6.02 3.23
CA TYR A 13 5.67 4.79 3.50
C TYR A 13 7.11 4.94 3.01
N ASP A 14 8.07 4.71 3.92
CA ASP A 14 9.51 4.75 3.63
C ASP A 14 10.04 3.33 3.40
N PHE A 15 10.65 3.11 2.24
CA PHE A 15 11.22 1.85 1.82
C PHE A 15 12.69 1.81 2.24
N ILE A 16 12.99 1.09 3.32
CA ILE A 16 14.34 1.01 3.90
C ILE A 16 15.30 0.27 2.95
N ASP A 17 14.82 -0.79 2.30
CA ASP A 17 15.61 -1.60 1.36
C ASP A 17 14.95 -1.60 -0.02
N THR A 18 15.33 -0.61 -0.83
CA THR A 18 14.81 -0.44 -2.20
C THR A 18 15.31 -1.51 -3.16
N SER A 19 16.32 -2.31 -2.78
CA SER A 19 16.79 -3.44 -3.59
C SER A 19 15.84 -4.63 -3.50
N ARG A 20 15.15 -4.79 -2.37
CA ARG A 20 14.10 -5.80 -2.17
C ARG A 20 12.76 -5.38 -2.74
N LEU A 21 12.36 -4.13 -2.51
CA LEU A 21 11.07 -3.62 -2.97
C LEU A 21 11.18 -2.14 -3.31
N SER A 22 11.06 -1.81 -4.60
CA SER A 22 11.02 -0.43 -5.05
C SER A 22 9.62 0.18 -4.85
N PRO A 23 9.51 1.49 -4.54
CA PRO A 23 8.22 2.17 -4.46
C PRO A 23 7.38 2.04 -5.73
N LEU A 24 8.02 2.06 -6.90
CA LEU A 24 7.34 1.93 -8.20
C LEU A 24 6.67 0.57 -8.34
N THR A 25 7.42 -0.51 -8.15
CA THR A 25 6.91 -1.89 -8.23
C THR A 25 5.76 -2.11 -7.25
N PHE A 26 5.92 -1.61 -6.02
CA PHE A 26 4.88 -1.71 -5.00
C PHE A 26 3.59 -0.98 -5.41
N CYS A 27 3.69 0.28 -5.84
CA CYS A 27 2.53 1.07 -6.26
C CYS A 27 1.83 0.44 -7.48
N GLU A 28 2.58 -0.06 -8.44
CA GLU A 28 2.03 -0.73 -9.63
C GLU A 28 1.27 -2.02 -9.26
N ARG A 29 1.79 -2.81 -8.31
CA ARG A 29 1.14 -4.05 -7.87
C ARG A 29 -0.12 -3.78 -7.05
N LEU A 30 -0.11 -2.76 -6.19
CA LEU A 30 -1.30 -2.32 -5.44
C LEU A 30 -2.42 -1.80 -6.35
N ASN A 31 -2.10 -1.31 -7.55
CA ASN A 31 -3.08 -0.83 -8.51
C ASN A 31 -3.68 -1.94 -9.39
N LYS A 32 -3.42 -3.21 -9.08
CA LYS A 32 -3.92 -4.38 -9.81
C LYS A 32 -4.62 -5.34 -8.84
N VAL A 33 -5.59 -6.09 -9.34
CA VAL A 33 -6.21 -7.23 -8.64
C VAL A 33 -5.99 -8.45 -9.53
N THR A 34 -5.42 -9.52 -8.99
CA THR A 34 -5.26 -10.80 -9.68
C THR A 34 -6.38 -11.75 -9.28
N GLU A 35 -6.67 -12.77 -10.10
CA GLU A 35 -7.67 -13.79 -9.77
C GLU A 35 -7.32 -14.49 -8.45
N ARG A 36 -6.05 -14.89 -8.28
CA ARG A 36 -5.55 -15.48 -7.04
C ARG A 36 -5.76 -14.58 -5.82
N GLU A 37 -5.49 -13.29 -5.95
CA GLU A 37 -5.71 -12.33 -4.84
C GLU A 37 -7.19 -12.28 -4.45
N TYR A 38 -8.10 -12.30 -5.43
CA TYR A 38 -9.53 -12.35 -5.16
C TYR A 38 -9.95 -13.65 -4.48
N GLU A 39 -9.41 -14.79 -4.93
CA GLU A 39 -9.65 -16.08 -4.29
C GLU A 39 -9.17 -16.10 -2.83
N ASP A 40 -7.96 -15.59 -2.57
CA ASP A 40 -7.33 -15.59 -1.25
C ASP A 40 -7.99 -14.61 -0.28
N LEU A 41 -8.38 -13.41 -0.76
CA LEU A 41 -8.88 -12.32 0.09
C LEU A 41 -10.41 -12.17 0.08
N GLN A 42 -11.10 -12.77 -0.90
CA GLN A 42 -12.52 -12.54 -1.18
C GLN A 42 -12.86 -11.05 -1.37
N GLN A 43 -11.88 -10.27 -1.85
CA GLN A 43 -11.95 -8.81 -2.03
C GLN A 43 -11.29 -8.42 -3.36
N ALA A 44 -11.89 -7.46 -4.05
CA ALA A 44 -11.36 -6.92 -5.31
C ALA A 44 -11.27 -5.39 -5.24
N ILE A 45 -10.27 -4.89 -4.52
CA ILE A 45 -10.02 -3.45 -4.41
C ILE A 45 -8.66 -3.09 -5.02
N THR A 46 -8.50 -1.84 -5.45
CA THR A 46 -7.20 -1.28 -5.81
C THR A 46 -6.80 -0.22 -4.78
N VAL A 47 -5.52 -0.16 -4.44
CA VAL A 47 -4.98 0.85 -3.54
C VAL A 47 -4.03 1.73 -4.34
N LYS A 48 -4.38 3.00 -4.47
CA LYS A 48 -3.58 3.95 -5.24
C LYS A 48 -2.59 4.66 -4.32
N MET A 49 -1.32 4.32 -4.49
CA MET A 49 -0.20 5.06 -3.92
C MET A 49 0.60 5.73 -5.03
N ILE A 50 1.25 6.84 -4.69
CA ILE A 50 2.06 7.63 -5.61
C ILE A 50 3.52 7.55 -5.13
N PRO A 51 4.47 7.06 -5.94
CA PRO A 51 5.88 7.19 -5.62
C PRO A 51 6.27 8.67 -5.66
N ILE A 52 6.86 9.16 -4.57
CA ILE A 52 7.27 10.57 -4.43
C ILE A 52 8.79 10.74 -4.37
N SER A 53 9.53 9.64 -4.21
CA SER A 53 10.99 9.58 -4.35
C SER A 53 11.44 8.14 -4.62
N MET A 54 12.75 7.93 -4.75
CA MET A 54 13.33 6.59 -4.93
C MET A 54 13.08 5.66 -3.74
N SER A 55 12.79 6.19 -2.54
CA SER A 55 12.55 5.40 -1.34
C SER A 55 11.20 5.68 -0.68
N LYS A 56 10.29 6.45 -1.28
CA LYS A 56 9.02 6.84 -0.61
C LYS A 56 7.83 6.74 -1.54
N ALA A 57 6.72 6.23 -1.00
CA ALA A 57 5.40 6.29 -1.61
C ALA A 57 4.39 6.96 -0.67
N ARG A 58 3.37 7.58 -1.25
CA ARG A 58 2.35 8.34 -0.54
C ARG A 58 0.95 7.85 -0.89
N ALA A 59 0.14 7.63 0.13
CA ALA A 59 -1.32 7.54 0.03
C ALA A 59 -1.95 8.86 0.50
N VAL A 60 -3.07 9.22 -0.12
CA VAL A 60 -3.90 10.35 0.30
C VAL A 60 -5.33 9.83 0.42
N LEU A 61 -5.94 10.04 1.58
CA LEU A 61 -7.32 9.64 1.86
C LEU A 61 -8.27 10.72 1.35
N HIS A 62 -9.26 10.30 0.58
CA HIS A 62 -10.36 11.15 0.18
C HIS A 62 -11.42 11.20 1.29
N ASN A 63 -12.27 12.23 1.30
CA ASN A 63 -13.22 12.48 2.39
C ASN A 63 -14.33 11.41 2.51
N ASP A 64 -14.53 10.60 1.46
CA ASP A 64 -15.49 9.49 1.44
C ASP A 64 -14.89 8.15 1.89
N VAL A 65 -13.57 8.10 2.12
CA VAL A 65 -12.88 6.90 2.62
C VAL A 65 -13.19 6.75 4.11
N ASN A 66 -13.84 5.64 4.46
CA ASN A 66 -14.16 5.30 5.83
C ASN A 66 -13.18 4.27 6.41
N ALA A 67 -13.40 3.86 7.66
CA ALA A 67 -12.54 2.89 8.34
C ALA A 67 -12.49 1.52 7.65
N CYS A 68 -13.61 1.03 7.11
CA CYS A 68 -13.65 -0.25 6.40
C CYS A 68 -12.81 -0.22 5.12
N ASP A 69 -12.80 0.91 4.41
CA ASP A 69 -11.97 1.08 3.21
C ASP A 69 -10.47 1.07 3.56
N VAL A 70 -10.11 1.71 4.68
CA VAL A 70 -8.74 1.70 5.21
C VAL A 70 -8.32 0.29 5.62
N ASP A 71 -9.19 -0.45 6.31
CA ASP A 71 -8.92 -1.83 6.72
C ASP A 71 -8.69 -2.75 5.50
N ALA A 72 -9.55 -2.63 4.49
CA ALA A 72 -9.39 -3.36 3.23
C ALA A 72 -8.07 -3.01 2.53
N ALA A 73 -7.70 -1.71 2.51
CA ALA A 73 -6.43 -1.26 1.96
C ALA A 73 -5.23 -1.85 2.71
N VAL A 74 -5.28 -1.91 4.04
CA VAL A 74 -4.23 -2.53 4.87
C VAL A 74 -4.10 -4.03 4.58
N VAL A 75 -5.22 -4.75 4.46
CA VAL A 75 -5.23 -6.18 4.10
C VAL A 75 -4.54 -6.40 2.75
N LYS A 76 -4.91 -5.62 1.74
CA LYS A 76 -4.28 -5.70 0.41
C LYS A 76 -2.79 -5.34 0.45
N ILE A 77 -2.41 -4.29 1.19
CA ILE A 77 -1.00 -3.90 1.35
C ILE A 77 -0.19 -5.05 1.93
N ARG A 78 -0.68 -5.72 2.97
CA ARG A 78 0.00 -6.88 3.56
C ARG A 78 0.14 -8.02 2.55
N TYR A 79 -0.93 -8.35 1.83
CA TYR A 79 -0.88 -9.39 0.79
C TYR A 79 0.20 -9.09 -0.27
N VAL A 80 0.26 -7.85 -0.77
CA VAL A 80 1.25 -7.44 -1.78
C VAL A 80 2.67 -7.42 -1.20
N VAL A 81 2.86 -6.97 0.04
CA VAL A 81 4.18 -7.03 0.71
C VAL A 81 4.63 -8.48 0.83
N ASP A 82 3.77 -9.39 1.29
CA ASP A 82 4.09 -10.80 1.44
C ASP A 82 4.37 -11.47 0.10
N GLU A 83 3.60 -11.15 -0.95
CA GLU A 83 3.82 -11.66 -2.30
C GLU A 83 5.18 -11.23 -2.86
N LEU A 84 5.53 -9.94 -2.72
CA LEU A 84 6.74 -9.37 -3.32
C LEU A 84 8.00 -9.59 -2.48
N CYS A 85 7.87 -9.69 -1.15
CA CYS A 85 9.01 -9.78 -0.23
C CYS A 85 9.27 -11.19 0.29
N ARG A 86 8.44 -12.18 -0.09
CA ARG A 86 8.66 -13.59 0.29
C ARG A 86 10.06 -14.04 -0.17
N PRO A 87 10.86 -14.66 0.71
CA PRO A 87 12.10 -15.28 0.30
C PRO A 87 11.82 -16.38 -0.74
N LEU A 88 12.57 -16.39 -1.84
CA LEU A 88 12.59 -17.51 -2.77
C LEU A 88 13.16 -18.75 -2.03
N GLY A 89 12.28 -19.64 -1.58
CA GLY A 89 12.65 -20.97 -1.06
C GLY A 89 12.41 -21.20 0.43
N ALA A 90 11.13 -21.29 0.84
CA ALA A 90 10.72 -22.00 2.05
C ALA A 90 9.84 -23.18 1.65
#